data_AF-A0A9D4VQ56-F1
#
_entry.id   AF-A0A9D4VQ56-F1
#
_cell.length_a   1.000
_cell.length_b   1.000
_cell.length_c   1.000
_cell.angle_alpha   90.00
_cell.angle_beta   90.00
_cell.angle_gamma   90.00
#
_symmetry.space_group_name_H-M   'P 1'
#
loop_
_entity.id
_entity.type
_entity.pdbx_description
1 polymer ?
#
loop_
_entity_poly.entity_id
_entity_poly.type
_entity_poly.pdbx_seq_one_letter_code
_entity_poly.pdbx_strand_id
1 'polypeptide(L)'
;MTTGGSSASTMRSQRGRYSNLFVPLTATRTSVDTTPIQPVRCSSRFMGSLVHAQAPIPVRGSSNSLQNQLKQTMDRTAPSRELRYWLAFPVSVPPIGFSIYIVSRPRQTGHVSTISKEFRSEGNTNNNIEVGQGNLKLLYSANEGKLTHYVNNRNLVTASVEQSYSFYSGNVRDDKDSQASGAYVFRPNGSFPIKSDQRASFTVLRGPILDEVHQQLNPWVSQIVRIYQAKEHAEVEFTIGPIPVDDGIGKEVITQFSTTMKNQQSYAEENEFSSATQSSAANFVPSGSQVQGSSVELLI
;
A
#
# COMPACT_ATOMS: atom_id res chain seq x y z
N MET A 1 23.94 -57.41 14.36
CA MET A 1 24.42 -56.03 14.52
C MET A 1 24.21 -55.30 13.20
N THR A 2 23.09 -54.60 13.08
CA THR A 2 22.73 -53.80 11.92
C THR A 2 23.28 -52.39 12.13
N THR A 3 24.31 -52.02 11.37
CA THR A 3 24.88 -50.66 11.39
C THR A 3 24.00 -49.75 10.54
N GLY A 4 23.21 -48.90 11.20
CA GLY A 4 22.42 -47.84 10.57
C GLY A 4 23.34 -46.74 10.05
N GLY A 5 23.41 -46.61 8.72
CA GLY A 5 24.05 -45.47 8.06
C GLY A 5 23.21 -44.21 8.24
N SER A 6 23.67 -43.31 9.09
CA SER A 6 23.17 -41.93 9.18
C SER A 6 23.48 -41.20 7.86
N SER A 7 22.45 -41.01 7.04
CA SER A 7 22.49 -40.12 5.87
C SER A 7 22.50 -38.67 6.35
N ALA A 8 23.67 -38.13 6.67
CA ALA A 8 23.85 -36.69 6.81
C ALA A 8 23.58 -36.03 5.45
N SER A 9 22.46 -35.31 5.33
CA SER A 9 22.14 -34.56 4.11
C SER A 9 23.21 -33.47 3.92
N THR A 10 24.12 -33.68 2.98
CA THR A 10 25.09 -32.66 2.57
C THR A 10 24.31 -31.49 1.97
N MET A 11 24.29 -30.33 2.63
CA MET A 11 23.78 -29.09 2.04
C MET A 11 24.69 -28.70 0.88
N ARG A 12 24.35 -29.16 -0.33
CA ARG A 12 24.97 -28.68 -1.57
C ARG A 12 24.72 -27.18 -1.70
N SER A 13 25.78 -26.42 -1.99
CA SER A 13 25.75 -24.99 -2.33
C SER A 13 24.60 -24.70 -3.31
N GLN A 14 23.55 -24.04 -2.82
CA GLN A 14 22.46 -23.55 -3.66
C GLN A 14 22.80 -22.14 -4.10
N ARG A 15 22.95 -21.94 -5.42
CA ARG A 15 23.04 -20.58 -5.99
C ARG A 15 21.67 -19.91 -5.90
N GLY A 16 21.52 -18.93 -5.02
CA GLY A 16 20.31 -18.14 -4.82
C GLY A 16 20.59 -16.87 -4.01
N ARG A 17 19.65 -15.91 -4.01
CA ARG A 17 19.67 -14.79 -3.07
C ARG A 17 18.99 -15.25 -1.77
N TYR A 18 19.58 -14.89 -0.64
CA TYR A 18 19.04 -15.15 0.68
C TYR A 18 18.18 -13.96 1.11
N SER A 19 16.94 -14.23 1.50
CA SER A 19 16.08 -13.29 2.22
C SER A 19 16.04 -13.73 3.68
N ASN A 20 16.76 -13.02 4.54
CA ASN A 20 16.79 -13.26 5.98
C ASN A 20 15.72 -12.37 6.62
N LEU A 21 14.68 -12.98 7.19
CA LEU A 21 13.61 -12.25 7.85
C LEU A 21 13.70 -12.45 9.36
N PHE A 22 13.85 -11.35 10.10
CA PHE A 22 13.83 -11.32 11.56
C PHE A 22 12.54 -10.69 12.05
N VAL A 23 11.91 -11.29 13.06
CA VAL A 23 10.70 -10.76 13.69
C VAL A 23 10.99 -10.49 15.18
N PRO A 24 10.97 -9.22 15.61
CA PRO A 24 11.19 -8.84 17.01
C PRO A 24 9.92 -8.95 17.89
N LEU A 25 8.90 -9.68 17.43
CA LEU A 25 7.64 -9.85 18.15
C LEU A 25 7.63 -11.16 18.92
N THR A 26 6.94 -11.16 20.07
CA THR A 26 6.77 -12.35 20.94
C THR A 26 5.75 -13.36 20.40
N ALA A 27 5.17 -13.10 19.24
CA ALA A 27 4.21 -13.97 18.57
C ALA A 27 4.72 -14.41 17.20
N THR A 28 4.31 -15.61 16.79
CA THR A 28 4.54 -16.10 15.42
C THR A 28 3.90 -15.14 14.45
N ARG A 29 4.67 -14.70 13.45
CA ARG A 29 4.18 -13.78 12.43
C ARG A 29 4.12 -14.49 11.08
N THR A 30 2.91 -14.57 10.54
CA THR A 30 2.69 -14.85 9.12
C THR A 30 2.52 -13.54 8.36
N SER A 31 3.23 -13.38 7.26
CA SER A 31 3.18 -12.19 6.41
C SER A 31 3.42 -12.58 4.95
N VAL A 32 3.40 -11.60 4.07
CA VAL A 32 3.93 -11.74 2.71
C VAL A 32 5.19 -10.89 2.63
N ASP A 33 6.28 -11.49 2.17
CA ASP A 33 7.51 -10.77 1.85
C ASP A 33 7.55 -10.46 0.35
N THR A 34 8.12 -9.32 0.00
CA THR A 34 8.33 -8.92 -1.40
C THR A 34 9.81 -8.72 -1.67
N THR A 35 10.35 -9.47 -2.62
CA THR A 35 11.77 -9.38 -3.00
C THR A 35 11.89 -8.91 -4.44
N PRO A 36 12.76 -7.93 -4.76
CA PRO A 36 12.94 -7.49 -6.14
C PRO A 36 13.72 -8.52 -6.95
N ILE A 37 13.19 -8.86 -8.12
CA ILE A 37 13.74 -9.89 -9.03
C ILE A 37 14.00 -9.32 -10.42
N GLN A 38 14.93 -9.96 -11.13
CA GLN A 38 15.26 -9.66 -12.52
C GLN A 38 14.56 -10.59 -13.53
N PRO A 39 14.66 -11.93 -13.40
CA PRO A 39 13.90 -12.81 -14.29
C PRO A 39 12.44 -12.86 -13.84
N VAL A 40 11.51 -12.85 -14.80
CA VAL A 40 10.05 -13.01 -14.56
C VAL A 40 9.72 -14.32 -13.83
N ARG A 41 10.58 -15.33 -13.99
CA ARG A 41 10.40 -16.68 -13.46
C ARG A 41 11.39 -16.93 -12.32
N CYS A 42 10.88 -16.93 -11.09
CA CYS A 42 11.63 -17.26 -9.88
C CYS A 42 10.90 -18.35 -9.08
N SER A 43 11.65 -19.02 -8.20
CA SER A 43 11.09 -19.90 -7.17
C SER A 43 11.63 -19.49 -5.80
N SER A 44 10.77 -19.52 -4.78
CA SER A 44 11.16 -19.33 -3.37
C SER A 44 11.18 -20.67 -2.66
N ARG A 45 12.14 -20.87 -1.75
CA ARG A 45 12.23 -22.06 -0.90
C ARG A 45 12.44 -21.69 0.56
N PHE A 46 11.79 -22.43 1.43
CA PHE A 46 12.00 -22.42 2.88
C PHE A 46 12.47 -23.81 3.31
N MET A 47 13.64 -23.90 3.95
CA MET A 47 14.25 -25.18 4.36
C MET A 47 14.31 -26.25 3.24
N GLY A 48 14.53 -25.81 2.00
CA GLY A 48 14.57 -26.69 0.81
C GLY A 48 13.21 -27.01 0.17
N SER A 49 12.12 -26.82 0.92
CA SER A 49 10.74 -26.95 0.44
C SER A 49 10.30 -25.73 -0.37
N LEU A 50 9.50 -25.95 -1.40
CA LEU A 50 8.99 -24.87 -2.26
C LEU A 50 7.93 -24.05 -1.54
N VAL A 51 7.98 -22.74 -1.73
CA VAL A 51 6.95 -21.78 -1.28
C VAL A 51 6.26 -21.23 -2.51
N HIS A 52 4.92 -21.27 -2.53
CA HIS A 52 4.14 -20.68 -3.61
C HIS A 52 4.44 -19.18 -3.69
N ALA A 53 4.77 -18.68 -4.88
CA ALA A 53 5.16 -17.29 -5.08
C ALA A 53 4.40 -16.67 -6.26
N GLN A 54 4.19 -15.37 -6.21
CA GLN A 54 3.52 -14.58 -7.24
C GLN A 54 4.52 -13.58 -7.84
N ALA A 55 4.65 -13.57 -9.16
CA ALA A 55 5.40 -12.58 -9.93
C ALA A 55 4.88 -12.59 -11.37
N PRO A 56 4.63 -11.44 -12.04
CA PRO A 56 5.22 -10.14 -11.78
C PRO A 56 4.32 -9.14 -11.02
N ILE A 57 4.92 -8.33 -10.15
CA ILE A 57 4.39 -7.01 -9.82
C ILE A 57 5.33 -6.00 -10.52
N PRO A 58 4.91 -5.34 -11.62
CA PRO A 58 5.78 -4.45 -12.37
C PRO A 58 6.16 -3.23 -11.54
N VAL A 59 7.45 -2.86 -11.55
CA VAL A 59 7.89 -1.56 -11.02
C VAL A 59 7.49 -0.49 -12.03
N ARG A 60 6.40 0.24 -11.76
CA ARG A 60 5.86 1.27 -12.66
C ARG A 60 6.60 2.61 -12.60
N GLY A 61 6.34 3.45 -13.61
CA GLY A 61 7.07 4.68 -13.93
C GLY A 61 7.24 5.70 -12.81
N SER A 62 6.23 5.93 -11.96
CA SER A 62 6.34 6.85 -10.80
C SER A 62 7.33 6.34 -9.75
N SER A 63 7.32 5.03 -9.46
CA SER A 63 8.32 4.41 -8.57
C SER A 63 9.74 4.50 -9.16
N ASN A 64 9.88 4.38 -10.48
CA ASN A 64 11.18 4.49 -11.14
C ASN A 64 11.74 5.92 -11.15
N SER A 65 10.90 6.94 -11.39
CA SER A 65 11.34 8.34 -11.34
C SER A 65 11.78 8.73 -9.93
N LEU A 66 11.00 8.37 -8.91
CA LEU A 66 11.36 8.56 -7.51
C LEU A 66 12.63 7.80 -7.11
N GLN A 67 12.76 6.54 -7.51
CA GLN A 67 13.99 5.78 -7.27
C GLN A 67 15.20 6.45 -7.92
N ASN A 68 15.05 7.03 -9.12
CA ASN A 68 16.14 7.71 -9.80
C ASN A 68 16.50 9.04 -9.11
N GLN A 69 15.51 9.82 -8.68
CA GLN A 69 15.73 11.04 -7.90
C GLN A 69 16.41 10.73 -6.55
N LEU A 70 15.91 9.75 -5.80
CA LEU A 70 16.50 9.34 -4.51
C LEU A 70 17.92 8.77 -4.66
N LYS A 71 18.21 8.03 -5.75
CA LYS A 71 19.57 7.54 -6.04
C LYS A 71 20.56 8.68 -6.27
N GLN A 72 20.14 9.76 -6.95
CA GLN A 72 20.97 10.94 -7.18
C GLN A 72 21.24 11.69 -5.87
N THR A 73 20.24 11.85 -5.02
CA THR A 73 20.39 12.56 -3.73
C THR A 73 21.20 11.76 -2.71
N MET A 74 21.12 10.44 -2.71
CA MET A 74 21.78 9.57 -1.72
C MET A 74 23.21 9.14 -2.12
N ASP A 75 23.77 9.72 -3.20
CA ASP A 75 25.12 9.45 -3.74
C ASP A 75 25.45 7.94 -3.88
N ARG A 76 24.43 7.14 -4.22
CA ARG A 76 24.59 5.68 -4.39
C ARG A 76 24.89 5.36 -5.84
N THR A 77 26.17 5.34 -6.21
CA THR A 77 26.67 4.72 -7.45
C THR A 77 26.56 3.19 -7.37
N ALA A 78 25.34 2.65 -7.47
CA ALA A 78 25.12 1.21 -7.67
C ALA A 78 24.64 0.96 -9.11
N PRO A 79 25.08 -0.14 -9.77
CA PRO A 79 24.81 -0.36 -11.18
C PRO A 79 23.31 -0.38 -11.48
N SER A 80 22.92 0.38 -12.52
CA SER A 80 21.56 0.58 -13.04
C SER A 80 20.95 -0.68 -13.66
N ARG A 81 20.90 -1.77 -12.90
CA ARG A 81 20.17 -2.95 -13.33
C ARG A 81 18.72 -2.74 -12.94
N GLU A 82 17.92 -2.28 -13.90
CA GLU A 82 16.47 -2.10 -13.75
C GLU A 82 15.85 -3.35 -13.11
N LEU A 83 15.45 -3.21 -11.85
CA LEU A 83 14.65 -4.21 -11.14
C LEU A 83 13.24 -4.08 -11.72
N ARG A 84 12.81 -5.05 -12.51
CA ARG A 84 11.55 -4.94 -13.28
C ARG A 84 10.34 -5.47 -12.52
N TYR A 85 10.55 -6.38 -11.58
CA TYR A 85 9.46 -7.11 -10.94
C TYR A 85 9.70 -7.34 -9.46
N TRP A 86 8.61 -7.41 -8.68
CA TRP A 86 8.63 -7.98 -7.34
C TRP A 86 8.10 -9.42 -7.33
N LEU A 87 8.70 -10.24 -6.47
CA LEU A 87 8.25 -11.57 -6.11
C LEU A 87 7.59 -11.50 -4.74
N ALA A 88 6.29 -11.80 -4.66
CA ALA A 88 5.59 -11.95 -3.39
C ALA A 88 5.55 -13.43 -2.98
N PHE A 89 5.82 -13.75 -1.72
CA PHE A 89 5.65 -15.09 -1.17
C PHE A 89 5.29 -15.04 0.32
N PRO A 90 4.44 -15.96 0.82
CA PRO A 90 4.11 -16.02 2.23
C PRO A 90 5.33 -16.45 3.04
N VAL A 91 5.47 -15.86 4.21
CA VAL A 91 6.51 -16.14 5.19
C VAL A 91 5.88 -16.41 6.55
N SER A 92 6.45 -17.35 7.27
CA SER A 92 6.18 -17.61 8.68
C SER A 92 7.49 -17.49 9.45
N VAL A 93 7.49 -16.71 10.54
CA VAL A 93 8.66 -16.48 11.38
C VAL A 93 8.27 -16.74 12.84
N PRO A 94 9.07 -17.49 13.60
CA PRO A 94 8.80 -17.74 15.01
C PRO A 94 8.96 -16.47 15.87
N PRO A 95 8.39 -16.46 17.09
CA PRO A 95 8.60 -15.42 18.08
C PRO A 95 10.07 -15.12 18.31
N ILE A 96 10.45 -13.84 18.35
CA ILE A 96 11.81 -13.35 18.64
C ILE A 96 12.86 -14.18 17.89
N GLY A 97 12.66 -14.32 16.58
CA GLY A 97 13.39 -15.29 15.79
C GLY A 97 13.59 -14.86 14.35
N PHE A 98 14.29 -15.71 13.61
CA PHE A 98 14.53 -15.49 12.19
C PHE A 98 14.12 -16.70 11.36
N SER A 99 13.87 -16.45 10.09
CA SER A 99 13.62 -17.48 9.07
C SER A 99 14.34 -17.08 7.79
N ILE A 100 14.95 -18.08 7.15
CA ILE A 100 15.76 -17.87 5.95
C ILE A 100 15.02 -18.47 4.75
N TYR A 101 14.75 -17.62 3.76
CA TYR A 101 14.16 -18.00 2.48
C TYR A 101 15.21 -17.86 1.39
N ILE A 102 15.22 -18.80 0.44
CA ILE A 102 16.16 -18.82 -0.67
C ILE A 102 15.39 -18.58 -1.96
N VAL A 103 15.66 -17.46 -2.63
CA VAL A 103 15.09 -17.11 -3.92
C VAL A 103 16.09 -17.47 -5.03
N SER A 104 15.67 -18.31 -5.96
CA SER A 104 16.54 -18.80 -7.04
C SER A 104 15.80 -18.96 -8.37
N ARG A 105 16.56 -19.04 -9.47
CA ARG A 105 16.02 -19.36 -10.78
C ARG A 105 15.53 -20.82 -10.79
N PRO A 106 14.33 -21.10 -11.32
CA PRO A 106 13.80 -22.45 -11.36
C PRO A 106 14.67 -23.35 -12.23
N ARG A 107 14.95 -24.57 -11.77
CA ARG A 107 15.71 -25.59 -12.54
C ARG A 107 14.82 -26.43 -13.46
N GLN A 108 13.49 -26.38 -13.31
CA GLN A 108 12.51 -27.14 -14.09
C GLN A 108 11.28 -26.26 -14.42
N THR A 109 10.64 -26.56 -15.54
CA THR A 109 9.58 -25.77 -16.19
C THR A 109 8.23 -25.75 -15.45
N GLY A 110 7.98 -26.68 -14.52
CA GLY A 110 6.68 -26.82 -13.84
C GLY A 110 6.53 -26.14 -12.47
N HIS A 111 7.61 -25.58 -11.90
CA HIS A 111 7.63 -25.13 -10.50
C HIS A 111 8.11 -23.67 -10.37
N VAL A 112 7.36 -22.78 -11.00
CA VAL A 112 7.66 -21.35 -11.19
C VAL A 112 6.60 -20.50 -10.50
N SER A 113 6.98 -19.30 -10.05
CA SER A 113 6.05 -18.26 -9.58
C SER A 113 4.86 -18.06 -10.54
N THR A 114 3.66 -17.93 -9.97
CA THR A 114 2.43 -17.67 -10.73
C THR A 114 2.43 -16.24 -11.24
N ILE A 115 2.22 -16.09 -12.55
CA ILE A 115 2.13 -14.82 -13.24
C ILE A 115 0.83 -14.12 -12.91
N SER A 116 0.93 -12.92 -12.34
CA SER A 116 -0.23 -12.06 -12.12
C SER A 116 -0.88 -11.74 -13.46
N LYS A 117 -2.21 -11.72 -13.48
CA LYS A 117 -2.98 -11.35 -14.66
C LYS A 117 -3.30 -9.87 -14.57
N GLU A 118 -2.83 -9.12 -15.56
CA GLU A 118 -3.21 -7.72 -15.71
C GLU A 118 -4.62 -7.65 -16.28
N PHE A 119 -5.51 -6.96 -15.57
CA PHE A 119 -6.82 -6.59 -16.03
C PHE A 119 -6.85 -5.08 -16.23
N ARG A 120 -7.08 -4.67 -17.47
CA ARG A 120 -7.41 -3.29 -17.81
C ARG A 120 -8.90 -3.25 -18.08
N SER A 121 -9.59 -2.28 -17.49
CA SER A 121 -10.97 -2.01 -17.81
C SER A 121 -11.05 -1.59 -19.28
N GLU A 122 -11.69 -2.40 -20.13
CA GLU A 122 -12.12 -1.95 -21.45
C GLU A 122 -13.35 -1.06 -21.23
N GLY A 123 -13.15 0.25 -21.38
CA GLY A 123 -14.16 1.25 -21.05
C GLY A 123 -15.40 1.13 -21.94
N ASN A 124 -16.36 0.28 -21.55
CA ASN A 124 -17.73 0.34 -22.07
C ASN A 124 -18.79 -0.43 -21.24
N THR A 125 -18.56 -0.70 -19.97
CA THR A 125 -19.58 -1.37 -19.12
C THR A 125 -19.72 -0.67 -17.78
N ASN A 126 -20.94 -0.32 -17.38
CA ASN A 126 -21.32 0.23 -16.06
C ASN A 126 -21.15 -0.78 -14.90
N ASN A 127 -20.18 -1.68 -15.01
CA ASN A 127 -19.98 -2.77 -14.07
C ASN A 127 -18.95 -2.36 -13.02
N ASN A 128 -19.11 -2.90 -11.81
CA ASN A 128 -18.09 -2.78 -10.77
C ASN A 128 -17.04 -3.87 -10.96
N ILE A 129 -15.78 -3.51 -10.77
CA ILE A 129 -14.64 -4.41 -10.76
C ILE A 129 -14.40 -4.85 -9.32
N GLU A 130 -14.63 -6.13 -9.06
CA GLU A 130 -14.30 -6.75 -7.79
C GLU A 130 -12.79 -7.07 -7.73
N VAL A 131 -12.17 -6.69 -6.61
CA VAL A 131 -10.75 -6.91 -6.33
C VAL A 131 -10.61 -7.53 -4.94
N GLY A 132 -9.87 -8.63 -4.83
CA GLY A 132 -9.70 -9.40 -3.61
C GLY A 132 -10.19 -10.84 -3.75
N GLN A 133 -9.36 -11.78 -3.30
CA GLN A 133 -9.65 -13.23 -3.35
C GLN A 133 -9.98 -13.83 -1.98
N GLY A 134 -9.83 -13.03 -0.91
CA GLY A 134 -10.10 -13.44 0.47
C GLY A 134 -11.52 -13.07 0.91
N ASN A 135 -11.68 -12.93 2.23
CA ASN A 135 -12.95 -12.46 2.81
C ASN A 135 -13.22 -11.01 2.47
N LEU A 136 -12.19 -10.16 2.52
CA LEU A 136 -12.27 -8.76 2.13
C LEU A 136 -12.16 -8.63 0.61
N LYS A 137 -13.10 -7.86 0.05
CA LYS A 137 -13.16 -7.50 -1.36
C LYS A 137 -13.47 -6.01 -1.48
N LEU A 138 -12.87 -5.36 -2.47
CA LEU A 138 -13.09 -3.96 -2.80
C LEU A 138 -13.79 -3.86 -4.16
N LEU A 139 -14.76 -2.96 -4.28
CA LEU A 139 -15.51 -2.73 -5.52
C LEU A 139 -15.14 -1.38 -6.12
N TYR A 140 -14.57 -1.41 -7.32
CA TYR A 140 -14.16 -0.22 -8.07
C TYR A 140 -15.11 0.04 -9.24
N SER A 141 -15.44 1.30 -9.50
CA SER A 141 -16.15 1.70 -10.73
C SER A 141 -15.25 1.43 -11.95
N ALA A 142 -15.72 0.68 -12.94
CA ALA A 142 -14.95 0.39 -14.16
C ALA A 142 -14.63 1.64 -15.00
N ASN A 143 -15.48 2.66 -14.90
CA ASN A 143 -15.38 3.88 -15.71
C ASN A 143 -14.39 4.88 -15.10
N GLU A 144 -14.41 5.03 -13.77
CA GLU A 144 -13.64 6.06 -13.06
C GLU A 144 -12.45 5.47 -12.29
N GLY A 145 -12.40 4.14 -12.11
CA GLY A 145 -11.44 3.49 -11.23
C GLY A 145 -11.60 3.90 -9.76
N LYS A 146 -12.75 4.48 -9.37
CA LYS A 146 -13.02 4.96 -8.01
C LYS A 146 -13.48 3.82 -7.11
N LEU A 147 -12.97 3.76 -5.88
CA LEU A 147 -13.50 2.85 -4.85
C LEU A 147 -14.91 3.29 -4.46
N THR A 148 -15.86 2.36 -4.45
CA THR A 148 -17.27 2.65 -4.15
C THR A 148 -17.79 1.91 -2.92
N HIS A 149 -17.33 0.68 -2.73
CA HIS A 149 -17.79 -0.21 -1.66
C HIS A 149 -16.68 -1.16 -1.23
N TYR A 150 -16.81 -1.69 -0.02
CA TYR A 150 -16.13 -2.90 0.40
C TYR A 150 -17.14 -3.97 0.80
N VAL A 151 -16.73 -5.22 0.61
CA VAL A 151 -17.49 -6.41 1.00
C VAL A 151 -16.58 -7.25 1.90
N ASN A 152 -17.09 -7.71 3.04
CA ASN A 152 -16.43 -8.68 3.87
C ASN A 152 -17.33 -9.89 4.08
N ASN A 153 -16.95 -11.01 3.48
CA ASN A 153 -17.75 -12.24 3.48
C ASN A 153 -17.76 -12.95 4.84
N ARG A 154 -16.78 -12.70 5.73
CA ARG A 154 -16.72 -13.34 7.04
C ARG A 154 -17.80 -12.79 7.98
N ASN A 155 -17.97 -11.47 7.99
CA ASN A 155 -18.93 -10.78 8.83
C ASN A 155 -20.19 -10.34 8.08
N LEU A 156 -20.30 -10.69 6.79
CA LEU A 156 -21.44 -10.40 5.91
C LEU A 156 -21.72 -8.89 5.75
N VAL A 157 -20.68 -8.06 5.86
CA VAL A 157 -20.80 -6.61 5.70
C VAL A 157 -20.60 -6.22 4.24
N THR A 158 -21.51 -5.42 3.70
CA THR A 158 -21.31 -4.65 2.46
C THR A 158 -21.63 -3.20 2.77
N ALA A 159 -20.66 -2.31 2.58
CA ALA A 159 -20.82 -0.90 2.91
C ALA A 159 -20.16 0.00 1.87
N SER A 160 -20.74 1.18 1.68
CA SER A 160 -20.20 2.19 0.79
C SER A 160 -19.00 2.88 1.45
N VAL A 161 -17.92 2.95 0.69
CA VAL A 161 -16.71 3.69 1.05
C VAL A 161 -16.15 4.29 -0.23
N GLU A 162 -15.90 5.59 -0.19
CA GLU A 162 -15.24 6.31 -1.26
C GLU A 162 -13.92 6.85 -0.76
N GLN A 163 -12.89 6.77 -1.59
CA GLN A 163 -11.62 7.42 -1.32
C GLN A 163 -11.43 8.57 -2.31
N SER A 164 -11.02 9.73 -1.81
CA SER A 164 -10.66 10.88 -2.62
C SER A 164 -9.37 11.53 -2.12
N TYR A 165 -8.70 12.24 -3.01
CA TYR A 165 -7.54 13.06 -2.68
C TYR A 165 -7.91 14.52 -2.90
N SER A 166 -7.49 15.39 -1.99
CA SER A 166 -7.68 16.84 -2.05
C SER A 166 -6.45 17.53 -1.49
N PHE A 167 -6.36 18.84 -1.64
CA PHE A 167 -5.39 19.64 -0.90
C PHE A 167 -6.02 20.92 -0.38
N TYR A 168 -5.52 21.38 0.76
CA TYR A 168 -5.74 22.73 1.25
C TYR A 168 -4.68 23.67 0.68
N SER A 169 -5.11 24.85 0.23
CA SER A 169 -4.16 25.91 -0.12
C SER A 169 -3.73 26.64 1.14
N GLY A 170 -2.43 26.70 1.42
CA GLY A 170 -1.92 27.43 2.58
C GLY A 170 -2.18 28.94 2.46
N ASN A 171 -2.66 29.57 3.54
CA ASN A 171 -2.81 31.03 3.58
C ASN A 171 -1.44 31.72 3.65
N VAL A 172 -1.22 32.75 2.84
CA VAL A 172 0.07 33.45 2.69
C VAL A 172 0.18 34.71 3.56
N ARG A 173 -0.95 35.20 4.12
CA ARG A 173 -1.22 36.46 4.87
C ARG A 173 -2.36 37.23 4.21
N ASP A 174 -3.21 37.86 5.00
CA ASP A 174 -4.22 38.80 4.52
C ASP A 174 -4.23 40.10 5.35
N ASP A 175 -4.97 41.12 4.90
CA ASP A 175 -5.03 42.43 5.57
C ASP A 175 -5.65 42.37 6.98
N LYS A 176 -6.33 41.26 7.32
CA LYS A 176 -7.00 41.07 8.61
C LYS A 176 -6.13 40.29 9.60
N ASP A 177 -5.29 39.39 9.11
CA ASP A 177 -4.40 38.55 9.91
C ASP A 177 -3.13 38.16 9.13
N SER A 178 -2.00 38.55 9.72
CA SER A 178 -0.65 38.29 9.21
C SER A 178 -0.14 36.86 9.44
N GLN A 179 -0.93 35.98 10.06
CA GLN A 179 -0.55 34.58 10.30
C GLN A 179 -0.59 33.78 8.99
N ALA A 180 0.56 33.34 8.48
CA ALA A 180 0.62 32.41 7.33
C ALA A 180 0.54 30.93 7.78
N SER A 181 0.24 30.03 6.85
CA SER A 181 0.49 28.59 7.04
C SER A 181 1.99 28.28 7.05
N GLY A 182 2.39 27.22 7.73
CA GLY A 182 3.78 26.79 7.79
C GLY A 182 3.96 25.51 8.62
N ALA A 183 5.20 25.21 9.00
CA ALA A 183 5.56 23.95 9.68
C ALA A 183 4.80 23.67 10.99
N TYR A 184 4.28 24.71 11.65
CA TYR A 184 3.57 24.58 12.93
C TYR A 184 2.10 24.99 12.86
N VAL A 185 1.72 25.79 11.85
CA VAL A 185 0.39 26.40 11.79
C VAL A 185 -0.28 25.95 10.50
N PHE A 186 -1.37 25.22 10.65
CA PHE A 186 -2.29 24.86 9.57
C PHE A 186 -3.37 25.95 9.46
N ARG A 187 -3.27 26.81 8.42
CA ARG A 187 -4.25 27.89 8.16
C ARG A 187 -4.73 27.80 6.70
N PRO A 188 -5.68 26.91 6.39
CA PRO A 188 -6.16 26.72 5.02
C PRO A 188 -6.90 27.96 4.49
N ASN A 189 -6.76 28.23 3.19
CA ASN A 189 -7.42 29.29 2.44
C ASN A 189 -8.35 28.74 1.32
N GLY A 190 -8.80 27.49 1.47
CA GLY A 190 -9.63 26.80 0.51
C GLY A 190 -9.27 25.32 0.39
N SER A 191 -10.22 24.51 -0.06
CA SER A 191 -10.06 23.08 -0.31
C SER A 191 -10.30 22.79 -1.79
N PHE A 192 -9.39 22.04 -2.40
CA PHE A 192 -9.40 21.75 -3.84
C PHE A 192 -9.25 20.26 -4.09
N PRO A 193 -10.13 19.64 -4.92
CA PRO A 193 -10.02 18.23 -5.22
C PRO A 193 -8.83 17.96 -6.12
N ILE A 194 -8.07 16.90 -5.82
CA ILE A 194 -7.06 16.35 -6.71
C ILE A 194 -7.79 15.46 -7.71
N LYS A 195 -8.02 16.03 -8.89
CA LYS A 195 -8.72 15.33 -9.95
C LYS A 195 -7.82 14.27 -10.57
N SER A 196 -8.44 13.12 -10.81
CA SER A 196 -7.91 12.13 -11.73
C SER A 196 -7.88 12.74 -13.12
N ASP A 197 -6.74 12.72 -13.80
CA ASP A 197 -6.70 13.01 -15.23
C ASP A 197 -7.65 12.03 -15.92
N GLN A 198 -8.40 12.46 -16.95
CA GLN A 198 -9.37 11.59 -17.66
C GLN A 198 -8.72 10.36 -18.31
N ARG A 199 -7.38 10.27 -18.29
CA ARG A 199 -6.55 9.14 -18.73
C ARG A 199 -5.94 8.33 -17.58
N ALA A 200 -6.33 8.57 -16.33
CA ALA A 200 -5.76 7.87 -15.18
C ALA A 200 -5.76 6.37 -15.41
N SER A 201 -4.55 5.82 -15.52
CA SER A 201 -4.37 4.41 -15.79
C SER A 201 -4.76 3.64 -14.54
N PHE A 202 -6.00 3.20 -14.48
CA PHE A 202 -6.48 2.20 -13.54
C PHE A 202 -6.02 0.83 -14.03
N THR A 203 -5.30 0.09 -13.19
CA THR A 203 -4.91 -1.29 -13.52
C THR A 203 -5.08 -2.18 -12.32
N VAL A 204 -5.72 -3.34 -12.54
CA VAL A 204 -5.82 -4.37 -11.53
C VAL A 204 -4.85 -5.50 -11.88
N LEU A 205 -3.99 -5.86 -10.94
CA LEU A 205 -3.12 -7.03 -11.04
C LEU A 205 -3.70 -8.10 -10.13
N ARG A 206 -4.18 -9.19 -10.71
CA ARG A 206 -4.73 -10.32 -9.95
C ARG A 206 -3.73 -11.44 -9.81
N GLY A 207 -3.54 -11.97 -8.62
CA GLY A 207 -2.66 -13.13 -8.42
C GLY A 207 -2.98 -13.92 -7.17
N PRO A 208 -2.41 -15.13 -7.02
CA PRO A 208 -2.87 -16.10 -6.03
C PRO A 208 -2.54 -15.74 -4.56
N ILE A 209 -1.71 -14.72 -4.32
CA ILE A 209 -1.33 -14.28 -2.96
C ILE A 209 -2.02 -12.97 -2.63
N LEU A 210 -2.05 -12.05 -3.59
CA LEU A 210 -2.64 -10.73 -3.42
C LEU A 210 -3.11 -10.18 -4.77
N ASP A 211 -4.13 -9.33 -4.71
CA ASP A 211 -4.52 -8.46 -5.80
C ASP A 211 -3.99 -7.04 -5.52
N GLU A 212 -3.61 -6.31 -6.57
CA GLU A 212 -3.21 -4.91 -6.49
C GLU A 212 -4.05 -4.04 -7.41
N VAL A 213 -4.35 -2.83 -6.95
CA VAL A 213 -4.95 -1.77 -7.75
C VAL A 213 -3.95 -0.64 -7.87
N HIS A 214 -3.52 -0.35 -9.08
CA HIS A 214 -2.59 0.71 -9.39
C HIS A 214 -3.36 1.88 -10.00
N GLN A 215 -3.22 3.05 -9.40
CA GLN A 215 -3.90 4.28 -9.85
C GLN A 215 -2.89 5.41 -9.96
N GLN A 216 -2.70 5.94 -11.16
CA GLN A 216 -2.05 7.21 -11.37
C GLN A 216 -3.13 8.29 -11.44
N LEU A 217 -3.31 9.07 -10.37
CA LEU A 217 -4.36 10.09 -10.31
C LEU A 217 -3.97 11.29 -11.18
N ASN A 218 -2.76 11.82 -10.98
CA ASN A 218 -2.18 12.89 -11.78
C ASN A 218 -0.64 12.75 -11.81
N PRO A 219 0.14 13.64 -12.45
CA PRO A 219 1.59 13.46 -12.58
C PRO A 219 2.39 13.36 -11.27
N TRP A 220 1.85 13.83 -10.14
CA TRP A 220 2.54 13.90 -8.84
C TRP A 220 1.83 13.14 -7.72
N VAL A 221 0.70 12.49 -8.00
CA VAL A 221 -0.06 11.66 -7.05
C VAL A 221 -0.38 10.31 -7.69
N SER A 222 0.12 9.24 -7.08
CA SER A 222 -0.24 7.86 -7.42
C SER A 222 -0.49 7.04 -6.17
N GLN A 223 -1.29 5.98 -6.29
CA GLN A 223 -1.52 5.03 -5.21
C GLN A 223 -1.50 3.59 -5.69
N ILE A 224 -1.15 2.69 -4.77
CA ILE A 224 -1.25 1.24 -4.92
C ILE A 224 -2.06 0.72 -3.74
N VAL A 225 -3.19 0.07 -4.01
CA VAL A 225 -3.99 -0.62 -3.00
C VAL A 225 -3.75 -2.11 -3.10
N ARG A 226 -3.29 -2.74 -2.02
CA ARG A 226 -3.00 -4.18 -1.95
C ARG A 226 -4.03 -4.91 -1.09
N ILE A 227 -4.59 -5.97 -1.64
CA ILE A 227 -5.57 -6.83 -0.97
C ILE A 227 -4.97 -8.24 -0.92
N TYR A 228 -4.48 -8.63 0.24
CA TYR A 228 -3.91 -9.97 0.44
C TYR A 228 -5.02 -10.97 0.72
N GLN A 229 -4.93 -12.16 0.11
CA GLN A 229 -5.93 -13.21 0.29
C GLN A 229 -6.13 -13.60 1.76
N ALA A 230 -5.05 -13.60 2.54
CA ALA A 230 -5.03 -14.03 3.95
C ALA A 230 -5.21 -12.88 4.97
N LYS A 231 -5.52 -11.66 4.53
CA LYS A 231 -5.69 -10.50 5.42
C LYS A 231 -7.10 -9.92 5.30
N GLU A 232 -7.58 -9.32 6.39
CA GLU A 232 -8.91 -8.68 6.47
C GLU A 232 -8.83 -7.15 6.45
N HIS A 233 -7.74 -6.61 5.91
CA HIS A 233 -7.55 -5.18 5.65
C HIS A 233 -6.90 -5.00 4.27
N ALA A 234 -7.10 -3.81 3.69
CA ALA A 234 -6.36 -3.37 2.52
C ALA A 234 -5.18 -2.50 2.97
N GLU A 235 -4.06 -2.60 2.27
CA GLU A 235 -2.91 -1.71 2.45
C GLU A 235 -2.93 -0.66 1.34
N VAL A 236 -2.97 0.63 1.71
CA VAL A 236 -2.95 1.75 0.75
C VAL A 236 -1.57 2.40 0.82
N GLU A 237 -0.80 2.25 -0.25
CA GLU A 237 0.48 2.94 -0.44
C GLU A 237 0.25 4.16 -1.32
N PHE A 238 0.55 5.35 -0.83
CA PHE A 238 0.49 6.58 -1.60
C PHE A 238 1.89 7.07 -1.94
N THR A 239 2.00 7.74 -3.07
CA THR A 239 3.20 8.40 -3.55
C THR A 239 2.80 9.80 -3.98
N ILE A 240 3.26 10.79 -3.22
CA ILE A 240 2.93 12.20 -3.40
C ILE A 240 4.23 12.95 -3.61
N GLY A 241 4.41 13.52 -4.80
CA GLY A 241 5.49 14.43 -5.09
C GLY A 241 6.11 14.28 -6.49
N PRO A 242 6.92 15.28 -6.91
CA PRO A 242 7.10 16.57 -6.23
C PRO A 242 5.80 17.39 -6.26
N ILE A 243 5.44 18.00 -5.12
CA ILE A 243 4.22 18.80 -5.01
C ILE A 243 4.44 20.08 -5.81
N PRO A 244 3.59 20.39 -6.83
CA PRO A 244 3.79 21.57 -7.66
C PRO A 244 3.55 22.83 -6.83
N VAL A 245 4.50 23.75 -6.84
CA VAL A 245 4.44 25.04 -6.11
C VAL A 245 4.82 26.22 -6.99
N ASP A 246 5.06 26.00 -8.28
CA ASP A 246 5.43 27.05 -9.25
C ASP A 246 4.31 28.08 -9.46
N ASP A 247 3.09 27.74 -9.07
CA ASP A 247 1.93 28.62 -9.01
C ASP A 247 1.94 29.57 -7.79
N GLY A 248 2.94 29.44 -6.91
CA GLY A 248 3.06 30.22 -5.68
C GLY A 248 2.11 29.75 -4.56
N ILE A 249 1.42 28.62 -4.72
CA ILE A 249 0.42 28.13 -3.76
C ILE A 249 1.00 26.93 -3.00
N GLY A 250 1.17 27.08 -1.68
CA GLY A 250 1.47 25.97 -0.78
C GLY A 250 0.28 24.99 -0.71
N LYS A 251 0.56 23.69 -0.77
CA LYS A 251 -0.47 22.63 -0.84
C LYS A 251 -0.28 21.64 0.30
N GLU A 252 -1.31 21.49 1.13
CA GLU A 252 -1.38 20.53 2.23
C GLU A 252 -2.30 19.38 1.79
N VAL A 253 -1.72 18.24 1.42
CA VAL A 253 -2.43 17.15 0.71
C VAL A 253 -3.12 16.23 1.70
N ILE A 254 -4.34 15.82 1.38
CA ILE A 254 -5.14 14.90 2.20
C ILE A 254 -5.65 13.72 1.36
N THR A 255 -5.87 12.60 2.05
CA THR A 255 -6.71 11.50 1.57
C THR A 255 -7.94 11.42 2.47
N GLN A 256 -9.12 11.38 1.87
CA GLN A 256 -10.38 11.33 2.59
C GLN A 256 -11.14 10.05 2.26
N PHE A 257 -11.59 9.35 3.30
CA PHE A 257 -12.50 8.21 3.18
C PHE A 257 -13.91 8.64 3.59
N SER A 258 -14.83 8.67 2.63
CA SER A 258 -16.23 9.03 2.84
C SER A 258 -17.07 7.76 2.94
N THR A 259 -17.96 7.68 3.94
CA THR A 259 -18.84 6.53 4.15
C THR A 259 -20.25 7.01 4.47
N THR A 260 -21.23 6.11 4.43
CA THR A 260 -22.61 6.38 4.87
C THR A 260 -22.81 6.16 6.37
N MET A 261 -21.75 5.87 7.12
CA MET A 261 -21.84 5.66 8.56
C MET A 261 -22.27 6.95 9.27
N LYS A 262 -23.29 6.84 10.11
CA LYS A 262 -23.75 7.94 10.97
C LYS A 262 -22.90 7.94 12.23
N ASN A 263 -21.80 8.69 12.23
CA ASN A 263 -21.00 8.94 13.42
C ASN A 263 -21.23 10.37 13.94
N GLN A 264 -21.35 10.52 15.27
CA GLN A 264 -21.40 11.83 15.93
C GLN A 264 -20.06 12.21 16.57
N GLN A 265 -19.14 11.24 16.65
CA GLN A 265 -17.82 11.38 17.25
C GLN A 265 -16.80 10.68 16.36
N SER A 266 -15.59 11.19 16.41
CA SER A 266 -14.38 10.60 15.86
C SER A 266 -13.50 10.10 17.00
N TYR A 267 -12.60 9.19 16.70
CA TYR A 267 -11.71 8.58 17.67
C TYR A 267 -10.28 8.67 17.14
N ALA A 268 -9.37 9.20 17.94
CA ALA A 268 -7.95 9.31 17.62
C ALA A 268 -7.11 8.70 18.75
N GLU A 269 -6.01 8.06 18.38
CA GLU A 269 -5.00 7.61 19.33
C GLU A 269 -4.12 8.82 19.71
N GLU A 270 -3.89 9.04 21.01
CA GLU A 270 -3.08 10.17 21.47
C GLU A 270 -1.58 9.94 21.28
N ASN A 271 -1.14 8.69 21.47
CA ASN A 271 0.23 8.25 21.28
C ASN A 271 0.27 6.72 21.14
N GLU A 272 1.36 6.19 20.59
CA GLU A 272 1.56 4.75 20.34
C GLU A 272 1.76 3.92 21.63
N PHE A 273 1.86 4.55 22.80
CA PHE A 273 2.19 3.89 24.08
C PHE A 273 0.99 3.65 24.99
N SER A 274 -0.06 4.46 24.85
CA SER A 274 -1.29 4.33 25.59
C SER A 274 -2.33 3.63 24.72
N SER A 275 -2.95 2.57 25.22
CA SER A 275 -4.12 1.96 24.56
C SER A 275 -5.38 2.83 24.67
N ALA A 276 -5.24 4.10 25.07
CA ALA A 276 -6.35 5.02 25.22
C ALA A 276 -6.66 5.68 23.87
N THR A 277 -7.85 5.39 23.36
CA THR A 277 -8.44 6.13 22.25
C THR A 277 -9.30 7.26 22.81
N GLN A 278 -9.06 8.49 22.37
CA GLN A 278 -9.88 9.63 22.77
C GLN A 278 -10.98 9.92 21.76
N SER A 279 -12.18 10.20 22.27
CA SER A 279 -13.25 10.72 21.44
C SER A 279 -13.05 12.21 21.20
N SER A 280 -13.23 12.61 19.94
CA SER A 280 -13.25 14.01 19.51
C SER A 280 -14.54 14.26 18.76
N ALA A 281 -15.20 15.37 19.08
CA ALA A 281 -16.33 15.88 18.33
C ALA A 281 -15.90 17.15 17.60
N ALA A 282 -16.32 17.27 16.33
CA ALA A 282 -15.96 18.42 15.52
C ALA A 282 -16.42 19.72 16.19
N ASN A 283 -15.49 20.66 16.32
CA ASN A 283 -15.69 21.98 16.93
C ASN A 283 -16.16 21.96 18.40
N PHE A 284 -15.91 20.86 19.12
CA PHE A 284 -16.18 20.75 20.54
C PHE A 284 -14.88 20.86 21.35
N VAL A 285 -14.83 21.81 22.28
CA VAL A 285 -13.75 21.92 23.27
C VAL A 285 -14.34 21.61 24.65
N PRO A 286 -13.88 20.55 25.35
CA PRO A 286 -14.44 20.13 26.64
C PRO A 286 -14.38 21.20 27.74
N SER A 287 -13.47 22.17 27.62
CA SER A 287 -13.20 23.20 28.63
C SER A 287 -13.61 24.63 28.24
N GLY A 288 -14.30 24.86 27.11
CA GLY A 288 -14.83 26.20 26.80
C GLY A 288 -15.42 26.37 25.38
N SER A 289 -16.66 26.89 25.34
CA SER A 289 -17.44 27.41 24.19
C SER A 289 -17.50 26.56 22.92
N GLN A 290 -18.69 26.06 22.58
CA GLN A 290 -18.96 25.37 21.31
C GLN A 290 -18.70 26.29 20.10
N VAL A 291 -17.96 25.78 19.13
CA VAL A 291 -18.01 26.28 17.74
C VAL A 291 -18.77 25.23 16.93
N GLN A 292 -19.49 25.61 15.88
CA GLN A 292 -20.38 24.73 15.13
C GLN A 292 -19.76 24.43 13.77
N GLY A 293 -19.58 23.14 13.46
CA GLY A 293 -19.17 22.67 12.13
C GLY A 293 -18.94 21.16 12.12
N SER A 294 -19.35 20.49 11.07
CA SER A 294 -19.31 19.02 10.94
C SER A 294 -18.43 18.62 9.77
N SER A 295 -17.15 18.32 10.04
CA SER A 295 -16.30 17.45 9.24
C SER A 295 -15.06 17.09 10.07
N VAL A 296 -14.63 15.83 10.02
CA VAL A 296 -13.36 15.39 10.60
C VAL A 296 -12.51 14.89 9.44
N GLU A 297 -11.35 15.51 9.26
CA GLU A 297 -10.41 15.18 8.20
C GLU A 297 -9.06 14.84 8.81
N LEU A 298 -8.46 13.76 8.31
CA LEU A 298 -7.12 13.36 8.70
C LEU A 298 -6.13 14.08 7.78
N LEU A 299 -5.36 15.02 8.31
CA LEU A 299 -4.15 15.52 7.66
C LEU A 299 -3.00 14.53 7.93
N ILE A 300 -2.27 14.16 6.89
CA ILE A 300 -1.05 13.34 6.96
C ILE A 300 0.15 14.25 6.73
#